data_AF-A0A0C3K3G7-F1
#
_entry.id   AF-A0A0C3K3G7-F1
#
_cell.length_a   1.000
_cell.length_b   1.000
_cell.length_c   1.000
_cell.angle_alpha   90.00
_cell.angle_beta   90.00
_cell.angle_gamma   90.00
#
_symmetry.space_group_name_H-M   'P 1'
#
loop_
_entity.id
_entity.type
_entity.pdbx_description
1 polymer ?
#
loop_
_entity_poly.entity_id
_entity_poly.type
_entity_poly.pdbx_seq_one_letter_code
_entity_poly.pdbx_strand_id
1 'polypeptide(L)'
;DGGLNDLSHAIGNGDSKRRKVLRACDVCRRKKIRCDAHSQPGTRCSHCITYKLDCTFNEGAKKRGPPKGYIDDLEERCQLLEQLVMRVR
;
A
#
# COMPACT_ATOMS: atom_id res chain seq x y z
N ASP A 1 -16.46 29.95 4.07
CA ASP A 1 -17.10 29.33 2.88
C ASP A 1 -16.02 28.57 2.09
N GLY A 2 -15.91 27.23 2.19
CA GLY A 2 -16.55 26.23 1.30
C GLY A 2 -15.82 26.18 -0.06
N GLY A 3 -15.16 25.14 -0.58
CA GLY A 3 -15.38 23.68 -0.57
C GLY A 3 -15.83 23.22 -1.98
N LEU A 4 -15.23 22.13 -2.52
CA LEU A 4 -15.61 21.35 -3.75
C LEU A 4 -15.11 21.91 -5.13
N ASN A 5 -14.52 21.19 -6.10
CA ASN A 5 -14.39 19.75 -6.36
C ASN A 5 -13.21 19.36 -7.28
N ASP A 6 -12.62 18.22 -6.93
CA ASP A 6 -11.76 17.34 -7.74
C ASP A 6 -12.63 16.58 -8.77
N LEU A 7 -12.44 16.84 -10.08
CA LEU A 7 -12.88 15.92 -11.13
C LEU A 7 -12.23 16.26 -12.49
N SER A 8 -11.01 15.74 -12.74
CA SER A 8 -10.47 15.69 -14.11
C SER A 8 -10.23 14.25 -14.52
N HIS A 9 -11.26 13.74 -15.17
CA HIS A 9 -11.40 12.42 -15.75
C HIS A 9 -10.35 12.17 -16.84
N ALA A 10 -9.75 10.99 -16.79
CA ALA A 10 -8.82 10.49 -17.78
C ALA A 10 -9.53 10.23 -19.12
N ILE A 11 -9.08 10.91 -20.18
CA ILE A 11 -9.22 10.45 -21.57
C ILE A 11 -7.90 10.74 -22.30
N GLY A 12 -7.24 9.68 -22.75
CA GLY A 12 -5.99 9.74 -23.50
C GLY A 12 -5.69 8.38 -24.12
N ASN A 13 -6.20 8.20 -25.33
CA ASN A 13 -5.94 7.05 -26.20
C ASN A 13 -4.56 7.23 -26.85
N GLY A 14 -3.73 6.18 -26.84
CA GLY A 14 -2.36 6.23 -27.35
C GLY A 14 -1.71 4.85 -27.28
N ASP A 15 -1.77 4.15 -28.42
CA ASP A 15 -1.20 2.85 -28.72
C ASP A 15 0.32 2.79 -28.52
N SER A 16 0.72 2.55 -27.28
CA SER A 16 1.94 1.87 -26.82
C SER A 16 1.86 1.78 -25.30
N LYS A 17 0.70 1.33 -24.81
CA LYS A 17 0.36 1.32 -23.39
C LYS A 17 1.27 0.29 -22.73
N ARG A 18 2.43 0.73 -22.23
CA ARG A 18 3.29 -0.02 -21.29
C ARG A 18 2.33 -0.80 -20.42
N ARG A 19 2.29 -2.13 -20.62
CA ARG A 19 1.31 -3.01 -20.01
C ARG A 19 1.39 -2.70 -18.52
N LYS A 20 0.41 -1.96 -17.97
CA LYS A 20 0.46 -1.49 -16.59
C LYS A 20 0.80 -2.74 -15.79
N VAL A 21 1.95 -2.74 -15.11
CA VAL A 21 2.37 -3.90 -14.35
C VAL A 21 1.31 -4.06 -13.26
N LEU A 22 0.33 -4.93 -13.50
CA LEU A 22 -0.72 -5.16 -12.53
C LEU A 22 -0.06 -5.78 -11.28
N ARG A 23 -0.76 -5.70 -10.17
CA ARG A 23 -0.26 -6.24 -8.90
C ARG A 23 -0.23 -7.77 -8.96
N ALA A 24 0.79 -8.41 -8.41
CA ALA A 24 0.76 -9.86 -8.17
C ALA A 24 -0.34 -10.21 -7.16
N CYS A 25 -0.92 -11.42 -7.25
CA CYS A 25 -1.87 -11.88 -6.24
C CYS A 25 -1.22 -11.96 -4.85
N ASP A 26 -2.04 -11.99 -3.81
CA ASP A 26 -1.62 -11.91 -2.42
C ASP A 26 -0.67 -13.07 -2.05
N VAL A 27 -0.97 -14.28 -2.55
CA VAL A 27 -0.12 -15.48 -2.38
C VAL A 27 1.25 -15.32 -3.04
N CYS A 28 1.29 -14.94 -4.32
CA CYS A 28 2.54 -14.80 -5.05
C CYS A 28 3.39 -13.65 -4.49
N ARG A 29 2.75 -12.56 -4.06
CA ARG A 29 3.40 -11.44 -3.39
C ARG A 29 4.03 -11.87 -2.06
N ARG A 30 3.30 -12.61 -1.22
CA ARG A 30 3.80 -13.10 0.08
C ARG A 30 4.95 -14.09 -0.08
N LYS A 31 4.85 -14.98 -1.08
CA LYS A 31 5.89 -15.99 -1.40
C LYS A 31 7.05 -15.44 -2.24
N LYS A 32 6.99 -14.17 -2.68
CA LYS A 32 7.99 -13.53 -3.56
C LYS A 32 8.28 -14.34 -4.84
N ILE A 33 7.23 -14.89 -5.46
CA ILE A 33 7.31 -15.67 -6.71
C ILE A 33 6.65 -14.93 -7.86
N ARG A 34 6.96 -15.33 -9.10
CA ARG A 34 6.34 -14.77 -10.31
C ARG A 34 4.83 -15.06 -10.31
N CYS A 35 4.04 -14.03 -10.56
CA CYS A 35 2.59 -14.12 -10.74
C CYS A 35 2.26 -13.85 -12.21
N ASP A 36 1.42 -14.68 -12.81
CA ASP A 36 1.01 -14.64 -14.20
C ASP A 36 -0.49 -14.34 -14.41
N ALA A 37 -1.20 -13.95 -13.34
CA ALA A 37 -2.63 -13.56 -13.41
C ALA A 37 -2.90 -12.37 -14.36
N HIS A 38 -1.86 -11.66 -14.77
CA HIS A 38 -1.89 -10.53 -15.70
C HIS A 38 -2.01 -10.96 -17.15
N SER A 39 -1.63 -12.20 -17.44
CA SER A 39 -1.70 -12.77 -18.79
C SER A 39 -3.14 -13.10 -19.20
N GLN A 40 -4.02 -13.34 -18.22
CA GLN A 40 -5.45 -13.55 -18.41
C GLN A 40 -6.25 -12.85 -17.30
N PRO A 41 -6.76 -11.63 -17.55
CA PRO A 41 -7.52 -10.90 -16.55
C PRO A 41 -8.79 -11.69 -16.17
N GLY A 42 -9.05 -11.82 -14.87
CA GLY A 42 -10.20 -12.55 -14.33
C GLY A 42 -9.96 -14.02 -14.00
N THR A 43 -8.75 -14.55 -14.22
CA THR A 43 -8.40 -15.93 -13.85
C THR A 43 -7.44 -15.99 -12.67
N ARG A 44 -7.44 -17.14 -11.97
CA ARG A 44 -6.44 -17.42 -10.91
C ARG A 44 -5.07 -17.63 -11.58
N CYS A 45 -3.99 -17.18 -10.94
CA CYS A 45 -2.64 -17.40 -11.47
C CYS A 45 -2.30 -18.90 -11.53
N SER A 46 -1.42 -19.32 -12.44
CA SER A 46 -1.07 -20.74 -12.64
C SER A 46 -0.55 -21.37 -11.34
N HIS A 47 0.24 -20.62 -10.55
CA HIS A 47 0.71 -21.09 -9.26
C HIS A 47 -0.43 -21.38 -8.29
N CYS A 48 -1.42 -20.49 -8.18
CA CYS A 48 -2.54 -20.72 -7.28
C CYS A 48 -3.45 -21.85 -7.77
N ILE A 49 -3.54 -22.07 -9.09
CA ILE A 49 -4.26 -23.21 -9.67
C ILE A 49 -3.57 -24.53 -9.30
N THR A 50 -2.27 -24.66 -9.58
CA THR A 50 -1.50 -25.89 -9.34
C THR A 50 -1.53 -26.30 -7.86
N TYR A 51 -1.35 -25.33 -6.96
CA TYR A 51 -1.28 -25.59 -5.52
C TYR A 51 -2.63 -25.46 -4.80
N LYS A 52 -3.72 -25.26 -5.55
CA LYS A 52 -5.09 -25.07 -5.01
C LYS A 52 -5.13 -23.99 -3.91
N LEU A 53 -4.37 -22.91 -4.08
CA LEU A 53 -4.28 -21.81 -3.12
C LEU A 53 -5.33 -20.74 -3.42
N ASP A 54 -5.72 -19.99 -2.39
CA ASP A 54 -6.66 -18.89 -2.55
C ASP A 54 -6.03 -17.70 -3.30
N CYS A 55 -6.52 -17.41 -4.50
CA CYS A 55 -5.92 -16.42 -5.40
C CYS A 55 -6.67 -15.10 -5.27
N THR A 56 -6.25 -14.27 -4.31
CA THR A 56 -6.89 -13.00 -4.00
C THR A 56 -6.00 -11.82 -4.35
N PHE A 57 -6.63 -10.66 -4.58
CA PHE A 57 -5.97 -9.38 -4.79
C PHE A 57 -6.44 -8.34 -3.76
N ASN A 58 -6.98 -8.81 -2.64
CA ASN A 58 -7.72 -8.02 -1.66
C ASN A 58 -6.78 -7.36 -0.64
N GLU A 59 -5.57 -7.90 -0.41
CA GLU A 59 -4.65 -7.30 0.55
C GLU A 59 -4.12 -5.97 0.01
N GLY A 60 -4.77 -4.86 0.34
CA GLY A 60 -4.24 -3.52 0.09
C GLY A 60 -2.83 -3.37 0.65
N ALA A 61 -2.07 -2.40 0.14
CA ALA A 61 -0.87 -1.97 0.85
C ALA A 61 -1.32 -1.53 2.26
N LYS A 62 -0.88 -2.26 3.29
CA LYS A 62 -1.06 -1.80 4.67
C LYS A 62 -0.56 -0.36 4.72
N LYS A 63 -1.39 0.56 5.22
CA LYS A 63 -0.95 1.95 5.43
C LYS A 63 0.35 1.85 6.21
N ARG A 64 1.42 2.45 5.67
CA ARG A 64 2.72 2.46 6.34
C ARG A 64 2.46 3.03 7.74
N GLY A 65 3.12 2.45 8.75
CA GLY A 65 3.05 3.01 10.10
C GLY A 65 3.50 4.47 10.12
N PRO A 66 3.42 5.14 11.28
CA PRO A 66 4.00 6.47 11.43
C PRO A 66 5.43 6.50 10.87
N PRO A 67 5.87 7.63 10.29
CA PRO A 67 7.23 7.76 9.79
C PRO A 67 8.25 7.24 10.81
N LYS A 68 9.32 6.59 10.32
CA LYS A 68 10.43 6.17 11.18
C LYS A 68 10.93 7.40 11.95
N GLY A 69 11.01 7.31 13.29
CA GLY A 69 11.38 8.43 14.16
C GLY A 69 10.21 9.23 14.72
N TYR A 70 8.98 9.09 14.20
CA TYR A 70 7.83 9.85 14.73
C TYR A 70 7.54 9.54 16.21
N ILE A 71 7.69 8.28 16.60
CA ILE A 71 7.52 7.86 18.00
C ILE A 71 8.68 8.40 18.83
N ASP A 72 9.92 8.23 18.36
CA ASP A 72 11.14 8.72 19.02
C ASP A 72 11.08 10.24 19.27
N ASP A 73 10.67 11.03 18.27
CA ASP A 73 10.50 12.49 18.36
C ASP A 73 9.41 12.88 19.38
N LEU A 74 8.33 12.10 19.44
CA LEU A 74 7.27 12.32 20.43
C LEU A 74 7.76 12.00 21.84
N GLU A 75 8.50 10.90 22.01
CA GLU A 75 9.08 10.50 23.28
C GLU A 75 10.09 11.53 23.80
N GLU A 76 10.97 12.05 22.94
CA GLU A 76 11.93 13.11 23.30
C GLU A 76 11.20 14.39 23.76
N ARG A 77 10.18 14.82 23.01
CA ARG A 77 9.38 16.00 23.40
C ARG A 77 8.65 15.80 24.72
N CYS A 78 8.09 14.61 24.95
CA CYS A 78 7.46 14.25 26.22
C CYS A 78 8.46 14.34 27.38
N GLN A 79 9.66 13.79 27.22
CA GLN A 79 10.72 13.86 28.25
C GLN A 79 11.09 15.30 28.59
N LEU A 80 11.24 16.17 27.59
CA LEU A 80 11.55 17.59 27.81
C LEU A 80 10.42 18.31 28.57
N LEU A 81 9.17 18.04 28.20
CA LEU A 81 8.00 18.61 28.88
C LEU A 81 7.92 18.14 30.34
N GLU A 82 8.14 16.85 30.60
CA GLU A 82 8.17 16.29 31.94
C GLU A 82 9.27 16.93 32.79
N GLN A 83 10.48 17.12 32.25
CA GLN A 83 11.56 17.81 32.95
C GLN A 83 11.21 19.26 33.30
N LEU A 84 10.54 19.98 32.39
CA LEU A 84 10.09 21.35 32.66
C LEU A 84 9.02 21.38 33.75
N VAL A 85 8.05 20.48 33.71
CA VAL A 85 7.02 20.37 34.75
C VAL A 85 7.63 20.04 36.10
N MET A 86 8.59 19.10 36.16
CA MET A 86 9.32 18.77 37.39
C MET A 86 10.13 19.94 37.96
N ARG A 87 10.54 20.90 37.13
CA ARG A 87 11.27 22.08 37.57
C ARG A 87 10.36 23.16 38.16
N VAL A 88 9.11 23.24 37.70
CA VAL A 88 8.14 24.29 38.10
C VAL A 88 7.24 23.83 39.25
N ARG A 89 7.18 22.53 39.52
CA ARG A 89 6.65 21.95 40.76
C ARG A 89 7.63 22.07 41.90
#